data_AF-A0A2Z6BER2-F1
#
_entry.id   AF-A0A2Z6BER2-F1
#
_cell.length_a   1.000
_cell.length_b   1.000
_cell.length_c   1.000
_cell.angle_alpha   90.00
_cell.angle_beta   90.00
_cell.angle_gamma   90.00
#
_symmetry.space_group_name_H-M   'P 1'
#
loop_
_entity.id
_entity.type
_entity.pdbx_description
1 polymer ?
#
loop_
_entity_poly.entity_id
_entity_poly.type
_entity_poly.pdbx_seq_one_letter_code
_entity_poly.pdbx_strand_id
1 'polypeptide(L)'
;MIIDTISDTLTRIRNANLVHKSTVVIINTKMNRNICEILYNEGFINNFFVFDSNKNELIVNLKYKNTSSNPNNFRGKPCITNLKRISKSGLRIYSNYKEIPKILGGLGIVIISTSQGLLTDKEARCYRIGGELICAVW
;
A
#
# COMPACT_ATOMS: atom_id res chain seq x y z
N MET A 1 19.72 1.71 11.27
CA MET A 1 19.24 0.35 10.94
C MET A 1 17.75 0.41 10.66
N ILE A 2 17.28 -0.06 9.50
CA ILE A 2 15.83 -0.12 9.20
C ILE A 2 15.29 -1.40 9.85
N ILE A 3 14.42 -1.24 10.85
CA ILE A 3 13.87 -2.37 11.63
C ILE A 3 12.67 -3.02 10.93
N ASP A 4 11.84 -2.23 10.25
CA ASP A 4 10.71 -2.71 9.45
C ASP A 4 10.70 -1.99 8.08
N THR A 5 11.11 -2.72 7.04
CA THR A 5 11.19 -2.21 5.66
C THR A 5 9.83 -1.89 5.05
N ILE A 6 8.77 -2.58 5.48
CA ILE A 6 7.40 -2.32 5.04
C ILE A 6 6.93 -1.00 5.65
N SER A 7 7.16 -0.80 6.95
CA SER A 7 6.79 0.44 7.62
C SER A 7 7.51 1.66 7.03
N ASP A 8 8.78 1.53 6.68
CA ASP A 8 9.53 2.59 5.97
C ASP A 8 8.90 2.89 4.60
N THR A 9 8.59 1.85 3.82
CA THR A 9 7.96 1.96 2.50
C THR A 9 6.62 2.71 2.55
N LEU A 10 5.72 2.31 3.46
CA LEU A 10 4.43 2.97 3.64
C LEU A 10 4.59 4.43 4.07
N THR A 11 5.58 4.71 4.93
CA THR A 11 5.87 6.08 5.39
C THR A 11 6.40 6.95 4.26
N ARG A 12 7.29 6.44 3.41
CA ARG A 12 7.81 7.15 2.24
C ARG A 12 6.69 7.53 1.28
N ILE A 13 5.81 6.59 0.95
CA ILE A 13 4.65 6.85 0.07
C ILE A 13 3.73 7.90 0.70
N ARG A 14 3.40 7.77 1.99
CA ARG A 14 2.57 8.75 2.70
C ARG A 14 3.18 10.15 2.66
N ASN A 15 4.48 10.27 2.95
CA ASN A 15 5.17 11.56 2.96
C ASN A 15 5.23 12.17 1.56
N ALA A 16 5.48 11.36 0.53
CA ALA A 16 5.46 11.80 -0.86
C ALA A 16 4.07 12.31 -1.29
N ASN A 17 2.99 11.66 -0.84
CA ASN A 17 1.63 12.14 -1.05
C ASN A 17 1.36 13.51 -0.40
N LEU A 18 1.84 13.71 0.84
CA LEU A 18 1.67 14.98 1.57
C LEU A 18 2.31 16.18 0.87
N VAL A 19 3.44 15.97 0.18
CA VAL A 19 4.12 17.02 -0.58
C VAL A 19 3.81 17.00 -2.08
N HIS A 20 2.82 16.21 -2.52
CA HIS A 20 2.40 16.08 -3.92
C HIS A 20 3.54 15.71 -4.89
N LYS A 21 4.42 14.80 -4.50
CA LYS A 21 5.45 14.27 -5.42
C LYS A 21 4.83 13.32 -6.45
N SER A 22 5.27 13.42 -7.70
CA SER A 22 4.85 12.48 -8.75
C SER A 22 5.36 11.06 -8.51
N THR A 23 6.57 10.93 -7.95
CA THR A 23 7.24 9.64 -7.75
C THR A 23 7.86 9.52 -6.36
N VAL A 24 8.04 8.30 -5.90
CA VAL A 24 8.77 7.98 -4.67
C VAL A 24 9.66 6.76 -4.86
N VAL A 25 10.87 6.84 -4.29
CA VAL A 25 11.85 5.74 -4.31
C VAL A 25 11.79 4.98 -2.99
N ILE A 26 11.57 3.68 -3.09
CA ILE A 26 11.53 2.74 -1.96
C ILE A 26 12.51 1.59 -2.21
N ILE A 27 12.81 0.82 -1.17
CA ILE A 27 13.73 -0.33 -1.28
C ILE A 27 13.05 -1.43 -2.10
N ASN A 28 13.75 -1.96 -3.09
CA ASN A 28 13.29 -3.10 -3.86
C ASN A 28 13.44 -4.40 -3.05
N THR A 29 12.31 -4.93 -2.59
CA THR A 29 12.22 -6.27 -1.99
C THR A 29 11.08 -7.03 -2.64
N LYS A 30 11.07 -8.36 -2.56
CA LYS A 30 9.94 -9.17 -3.06
C LYS A 30 8.62 -8.74 -2.41
N MET A 31 8.64 -8.48 -1.10
CA MET A 31 7.46 -8.02 -0.36
C MET A 31 6.95 -6.66 -0.87
N ASN A 32 7.84 -5.69 -1.03
CA ASN A 32 7.46 -4.36 -1.51
C ASN A 32 6.94 -4.37 -2.94
N ARG A 33 7.53 -5.20 -3.82
CA ARG A 33 7.02 -5.39 -5.19
C ARG A 33 5.59 -5.93 -5.18
N ASN A 34 5.32 -6.98 -4.38
CA ASN A 34 3.97 -7.55 -4.27
C ASN A 34 2.97 -6.55 -3.68
N ILE A 35 3.38 -5.73 -2.70
CA ILE A 35 2.53 -4.65 -2.17
C ILE A 35 2.23 -3.62 -3.27
N CYS A 36 3.23 -3.18 -4.04
CA CYS A 36 3.02 -2.24 -5.14
C CYS A 36 2.15 -2.81 -6.25
N GLU A 37 2.26 -4.10 -6.54
CA GLU A 37 1.40 -4.80 -7.49
C GLU A 37 -0.08 -4.75 -7.07
N ILE A 38 -0.38 -5.04 -5.81
CA ILE A 38 -1.74 -4.89 -5.27
C ILE A 38 -2.20 -3.43 -5.35
N LEU A 39 -1.36 -2.47 -4.95
CA LEU A 39 -1.71 -1.05 -5.03
C LEU A 39 -2.00 -0.59 -6.46
N TYR A 40 -1.28 -1.14 -7.44
CA TYR A 40 -1.51 -0.85 -8.85
C TYR A 40 -2.82 -1.47 -9.35
N ASN A 41 -3.06 -2.74 -9.05
CA ASN A 41 -4.28 -3.46 -9.46
C ASN A 41 -5.54 -2.86 -8.84
N GLU A 42 -5.49 -2.42 -7.58
CA GLU A 42 -6.58 -1.71 -6.90
C GLU A 42 -6.68 -0.22 -7.32
N GLY A 43 -5.76 0.25 -8.18
CA GLY A 43 -5.81 1.58 -8.79
C GLY A 43 -5.40 2.75 -7.89
N PHE A 44 -4.70 2.47 -6.78
CA PHE A 44 -4.15 3.46 -5.84
C PHE A 44 -2.93 4.20 -6.38
N ILE A 45 -2.12 3.54 -7.20
CA ILE A 45 -0.93 4.10 -7.85
C ILE A 45 -1.04 4.00 -9.38
N ASN A 46 -0.23 4.76 -10.11
CA ASN A 46 -0.25 4.76 -11.58
C ASN A 46 0.55 3.59 -12.16
N ASN A 47 1.76 3.35 -11.65
CA ASN A 47 2.59 2.18 -11.95
C ASN A 47 3.78 2.15 -10.98
N PHE A 48 4.62 1.13 -11.13
CA PHE A 48 5.90 1.02 -10.43
C PHE A 48 6.90 0.23 -11.29
N PHE A 49 8.20 0.49 -11.12
CA PHE A 49 9.26 -0.21 -11.84
C PHE A 49 10.56 -0.23 -11.05
N VAL A 50 11.41 -1.23 -11.30
CA VAL A 50 12.76 -1.32 -10.70
C VAL A 50 13.67 -0.33 -11.43
N PHE A 51 14.50 0.39 -10.70
CA PHE A 51 15.42 1.34 -11.31
C PHE A 51 16.58 0.62 -11.99
N ASP A 52 16.82 0.87 -13.27
CA ASP A 52 17.80 0.13 -14.07
C ASP A 52 19.24 0.30 -13.55
N SER A 53 19.60 1.53 -13.15
CA SER A 53 20.93 1.83 -12.64
C SER A 53 21.17 1.32 -11.21
N ASN A 54 20.11 1.10 -10.44
CA ASN A 54 20.20 0.57 -9.08
C ASN A 54 19.06 -0.44 -8.82
N LYS A 55 19.37 -1.73 -8.98
CA LYS A 55 18.41 -2.83 -8.77
C LYS A 55 17.86 -2.90 -7.34
N ASN A 56 18.44 -2.19 -6.38
CA ASN A 56 17.94 -2.11 -5.01
C ASN A 56 16.83 -1.05 -4.82
N GLU A 57 16.49 -0.30 -5.87
CA GLU A 57 15.49 0.76 -5.83
C GLU A 57 14.26 0.40 -6.66
N LEU A 58 13.09 0.72 -6.09
CA LEU A 58 11.79 0.57 -6.72
C LEU A 58 11.16 1.96 -6.78
N ILE A 59 10.83 2.42 -7.98
CA ILE A 59 10.18 3.70 -8.23
C ILE A 59 8.69 3.45 -8.30
N VAL A 60 7.92 4.20 -7.52
CA VAL A 60 6.46 4.15 -7.47
C VAL A 60 5.91 5.49 -7.95
N ASN A 61 5.07 5.45 -8.98
CA ASN A 61 4.40 6.64 -9.52
C ASN A 61 3.05 6.82 -8.84
N LEU A 62 2.90 7.94 -8.13
CA LEU A 62 1.72 8.23 -7.32
C LEU A 62 0.59 8.80 -8.18
N LYS A 63 -0.65 8.48 -7.79
CA LYS A 63 -1.86 8.88 -8.51
C LYS A 63 -2.62 9.95 -7.76
N TYR A 64 -3.03 10.98 -8.49
CA TYR A 64 -3.82 12.10 -7.97
C TYR A 64 -5.09 12.25 -8.80
N LYS A 65 -6.23 12.48 -8.14
CA LYS A 65 -7.50 12.81 -8.78
C LYS A 65 -7.57 14.32 -9.00
N ASN A 66 -7.90 14.71 -10.21
CA ASN A 66 -8.22 16.10 -10.53
C ASN A 66 -9.56 16.47 -9.89
N THR A 67 -9.52 17.15 -8.73
CA THR A 67 -10.72 17.76 -8.16
C THR A 67 -10.79 19.21 -8.60
N SER A 68 -11.49 19.47 -9.71
CA SER A 68 -11.71 20.80 -10.27
C SER A 68 -12.64 21.69 -9.42
N SER A 69 -13.03 21.24 -8.23
CA SER A 69 -14.04 21.88 -7.39
C SER A 69 -13.50 23.02 -6.50
N ASN A 70 -12.19 23.31 -6.50
CA ASN A 70 -11.65 24.46 -5.80
C ASN A 70 -10.64 25.21 -6.70
N PRO A 71 -10.97 26.42 -7.18
CA PRO A 71 -10.10 27.19 -8.07
C PRO A 71 -8.76 27.57 -7.42
N ASN A 72 -8.62 27.44 -6.10
CA ASN A 72 -7.38 27.72 -5.37
C ASN A 72 -6.52 26.48 -5.11
N ASN A 73 -6.93 25.28 -5.54
CA ASN A 73 -6.22 24.03 -5.24
C ASN A 73 -5.90 23.21 -6.50
N PHE A 74 -4.89 23.67 -7.25
CA PHE A 74 -4.43 23.07 -8.51
C PHE A 74 -3.74 21.70 -8.37
N ARG A 75 -3.45 21.23 -7.14
CA ARG A 75 -2.52 20.09 -6.91
C ARG A 75 -3.19 18.69 -6.91
N GLY A 76 -4.51 18.62 -7.11
CA GLY A 76 -5.28 17.37 -7.11
C GLY A 76 -5.33 16.68 -5.74
N LYS A 77 -6.33 15.82 -5.50
CA LYS A 77 -6.40 15.00 -4.27
C LYS A 77 -5.63 13.70 -4.47
N PRO A 78 -4.77 13.27 -3.54
CA PRO A 78 -4.09 11.97 -3.65
C PRO A 78 -5.13 10.83 -3.65
N CYS A 79 -4.89 9.78 -4.44
CA CYS A 79 -5.76 8.58 -4.42
C CYS A 79 -5.58 7.76 -3.14
N ILE A 80 -4.43 7.88 -2.50
CA ILE A 80 -4.14 7.27 -1.20
C ILE A 80 -4.26 8.37 -0.15
N THR A 81 -5.25 8.26 0.72
CA THR A 81 -5.47 9.15 1.86
C THR A 81 -4.54 8.78 3.01
N ASN A 82 -4.36 7.49 3.28
CA ASN A 82 -3.53 6.99 4.37
C ASN A 82 -3.02 5.55 4.12
N LEU A 83 -1.88 5.25 4.74
CA LEU A 83 -1.25 3.93 4.74
C LEU A 83 -0.87 3.59 6.17
N LYS A 84 -1.32 2.45 6.67
CA LYS A 84 -1.07 2.03 8.06
C LYS A 84 -0.52 0.61 8.13
N ARG A 85 0.67 0.44 8.72
CA ARG A 85 1.22 -0.86 9.10
C ARG A 85 0.41 -1.43 10.27
N ILE A 86 -0.15 -2.63 10.10
CA ILE A 86 -0.98 -3.31 11.12
C ILE A 86 -0.10 -4.21 11.97
N SER A 87 0.30 -5.37 11.45
CA SER A 87 1.29 -6.25 12.09
C SER A 87 2.65 -5.55 12.12
N LYS A 88 3.44 -5.68 13.18
CA LYS A 88 4.79 -5.09 13.30
C LYS A 88 5.74 -6.15 13.84
N SER A 89 7.04 -5.95 13.70
CA SER A 89 8.04 -6.91 14.22
C SER A 89 7.85 -7.22 15.72
N GLY A 90 7.52 -6.21 16.53
CA GLY A 90 7.25 -6.37 17.96
C GLY A 90 5.84 -6.85 18.33
N LEU A 91 4.90 -6.89 17.37
CA LEU A 91 3.54 -7.40 17.59
C LEU A 91 2.96 -7.91 16.27
N ARG A 92 3.01 -9.22 16.08
CA ARG A 92 2.45 -9.86 14.89
C ARG A 92 0.95 -10.03 15.03
N ILE A 93 0.20 -9.55 14.04
CA ILE A 93 -1.27 -9.58 14.05
C ILE A 93 -1.75 -10.53 12.95
N TYR A 94 -2.45 -11.58 13.37
CA TYR A 94 -3.05 -12.57 12.48
C TYR A 94 -4.57 -12.53 12.62
N SER A 95 -5.27 -12.89 11.55
CA SER A 95 -6.73 -12.95 11.54
C SER A 95 -7.23 -14.07 10.66
N ASN A 96 -8.32 -14.72 11.09
CA ASN A 96 -9.05 -15.67 10.27
C ASN A 96 -9.89 -14.92 9.22
N TYR A 97 -10.24 -15.55 8.09
CA TYR A 97 -10.98 -14.92 7.00
C TYR A 97 -12.29 -14.25 7.44
N LYS A 98 -12.95 -14.81 8.47
CA LYS A 98 -14.20 -14.29 9.05
C LYS A 98 -14.00 -12.99 9.83
N GLU A 99 -12.81 -12.80 10.39
CA GLU A 99 -12.48 -11.71 11.33
C GLU A 99 -11.67 -10.60 10.66
N ILE A 100 -11.34 -10.74 9.37
CA ILE A 100 -10.63 -9.72 8.63
C ILE A 100 -11.42 -8.41 8.72
N PRO A 101 -10.83 -7.30 9.20
CA PRO A 101 -11.54 -6.04 9.35
C PRO A 101 -11.89 -5.43 7.98
N LYS A 102 -13.00 -4.70 7.91
CA LYS A 102 -13.35 -3.89 6.73
C LYS A 102 -12.92 -2.45 6.98
N ILE A 103 -12.08 -1.91 6.09
CA ILE A 103 -11.62 -0.52 6.19
C ILE A 103 -12.63 0.39 5.51
N LEU A 104 -13.09 1.43 6.22
CA LEU A 104 -14.07 2.41 5.73
C LEU A 104 -15.30 1.76 5.05
N GLY A 105 -15.86 0.72 5.67
CA GLY A 105 -17.02 0.01 5.12
C GLY A 105 -16.75 -0.80 3.83
N GLY A 106 -15.48 -0.99 3.44
CA GLY A 106 -15.06 -1.67 2.22
C GLY A 106 -14.52 -0.76 1.12
N LEU A 107 -14.41 0.55 1.39
CA LEU A 107 -13.78 1.52 0.49
C LEU A 107 -12.25 1.45 0.53
N GLY A 108 -11.68 1.04 1.67
CA GLY A 108 -10.26 0.74 1.79
C GLY A 108 -9.99 -0.75 1.67
N ILE A 109 -8.71 -1.10 1.56
CA ILE A 109 -8.24 -2.48 1.48
C ILE A 109 -7.37 -2.83 2.69
N VAL A 110 -7.35 -4.11 3.05
CA VAL A 110 -6.31 -4.68 3.91
C VAL A 110 -5.49 -5.67 3.10
N ILE A 111 -4.17 -5.52 3.13
CA ILE A 111 -3.23 -6.45 2.51
C ILE A 111 -2.84 -7.50 3.55
N ILE A 112 -2.97 -8.77 3.19
CA ILE A 112 -2.84 -9.92 4.08
C ILE A 112 -1.81 -10.88 3.49
N SER A 113 -0.86 -11.31 4.31
CA SER A 113 0.08 -12.37 3.94
C SER A 113 -0.52 -13.71 4.32
N THR A 114 -0.80 -14.53 3.31
CA THR A 114 -1.43 -15.84 3.45
C THR A 114 -0.51 -16.94 2.93
N SER A 115 -0.90 -18.21 3.09
CA SER A 115 -0.17 -19.35 2.51
C SER A 115 -0.15 -19.35 0.98
N GLN A 116 -1.07 -18.62 0.33
CA GLN A 116 -1.14 -18.48 -1.14
C GLN A 116 -0.45 -17.21 -1.64
N GLY A 117 0.22 -16.46 -0.76
CA GLY A 117 0.87 -15.20 -1.09
C GLY A 117 0.13 -13.99 -0.51
N LEU A 118 0.40 -12.82 -1.08
CA LEU A 118 -0.20 -11.57 -0.66
C LEU A 118 -1.56 -11.39 -1.33
N LEU A 119 -2.60 -11.19 -0.51
CA LEU A 119 -3.97 -11.05 -0.96
C LEU A 119 -4.60 -9.79 -0.35
N THR A 120 -5.60 -9.24 -1.03
CA THR A 120 -6.52 -8.25 -0.45
C THR A 120 -7.51 -8.92 0.51
N ASP A 121 -8.17 -8.13 1.35
CA ASP A 121 -9.21 -8.62 2.25
C ASP A 121 -10.42 -9.20 1.52
N LYS A 122 -10.70 -8.73 0.29
CA LYS A 122 -11.76 -9.27 -0.56
C LYS A 122 -11.38 -10.67 -1.07
N GLU A 123 -10.18 -10.81 -1.61
CA GLU A 123 -9.65 -12.10 -2.10
C GLU A 123 -9.51 -13.11 -0.96
N ALA A 124 -8.95 -12.71 0.18
CA ALA A 124 -8.79 -13.58 1.35
C ALA A 124 -10.14 -14.10 1.87
N ARG A 125 -11.20 -13.27 1.87
CA ARG A 125 -12.57 -13.70 2.21
C ARG A 125 -13.15 -14.63 1.14
N CYS A 126 -12.89 -14.37 -0.14
CA CYS A 126 -13.35 -15.21 -1.24
C CYS A 126 -12.75 -16.63 -1.16
N TYR A 127 -11.44 -16.72 -0.96
CA TYR A 127 -10.74 -18.00 -0.81
C TYR A 127 -10.92 -18.64 0.57
N ARG A 128 -11.52 -17.92 1.53
CA ARG A 128 -11.70 -18.35 2.92
C ARG A 128 -10.38 -18.66 3.63
N ILE A 129 -9.36 -17.83 3.40
CA ILE A 129 -8.02 -18.00 3.96
C ILE A 129 -7.69 -16.80 4.85
N GLY A 130 -7.16 -17.10 6.05
CA GLY A 130 -6.64 -16.09 6.98
C GLY A 130 -5.14 -15.85 6.79
N GLY A 131 -4.57 -14.97 7.61
CA GLY A 131 -3.14 -14.68 7.51
C GLY A 131 -2.67 -13.53 8.39
N GLU A 132 -1.44 -13.10 8.17
CA GLU A 132 -0.86 -11.92 8.84
C GLU A 132 -1.44 -10.65 8.20
N LEU A 133 -2.05 -9.78 9.01
CA LEU A 133 -2.55 -8.49 8.54
C LEU A 133 -1.38 -7.53 8.34
N ILE A 134 -0.96 -7.29 7.10
CA ILE A 134 0.24 -6.54 6.80
C ILE A 134 -0.01 -5.04 6.96
N CYS A 135 -0.90 -4.48 6.15
CA CYS A 135 -1.21 -3.06 6.18
C CYS A 135 -2.63 -2.79 5.68
N ALA A 136 -3.13 -1.61 6.01
CA ALA A 136 -4.37 -1.08 5.47
C ALA A 136 -4.09 0.18 4.66
N VAL A 137 -4.88 0.36 3.59
CA VAL A 137 -4.75 1.45 2.61
C VAL A 137 -6.13 1.99 2.27
N TRP A 138 -6.28 3.31 2.28
CA TRP A 138 -7.51 4.02 1.91
C TRP A 138 -7.21 5.50 1.58
#